data_AF-A0A2N8KHR3-F1
#
_entry.id   AF-A0A2N8KHR3-F1
#
_cell.length_a   1.000
_cell.length_b   1.000
_cell.length_c   1.000
_cell.angle_alpha   90.00
_cell.angle_beta   90.00
_cell.angle_gamma   90.00
#
_symmetry.space_group_name_H-M   'P 1'
#
loop_
_entity.id
_entity.type
_entity.pdbx_description
1 polymer ?
#
loop_
_entity_poly.entity_id
_entity_poly.type
_entity_poly.pdbx_seq_one_letter_code
_entity_poly.pdbx_strand_id
1 'polypeptide(L)'
;MNKSFHMLPDGRFINGKPRRCPDGTYVGDGGPITRAPDGTYVAGKPQRAPDGSYLGGGGPVRMAPDGSFVVGTPRLAPDGTYL
;
A
#
# COMPACT_ATOMS: atom_id res chain seq x y z
N MET A 1 5.14 4.16 -15.19
CA MET A 1 3.95 4.97 -14.85
C MET A 1 4.24 5.65 -13.52
N ASN A 2 4.33 6.99 -13.50
CA ASN A 2 4.59 7.73 -12.26
C ASN A 2 3.36 7.62 -11.39
N LYS A 3 3.49 6.78 -10.37
CA LYS A 3 2.50 6.47 -9.38
C LYS A 3 2.30 7.72 -8.50
N SER A 4 1.15 8.39 -8.61
CA SER A 4 0.82 9.63 -7.91
C SER A 4 0.18 9.34 -6.54
N PHE A 5 0.53 10.15 -5.55
CA PHE A 5 -0.12 10.09 -4.24
C PHE A 5 -1.55 10.62 -4.33
N HIS A 6 -2.47 9.92 -3.66
CA HIS A 6 -3.84 10.38 -3.46
C HIS A 6 -4.12 10.43 -1.96
N MET A 7 -4.61 11.57 -1.48
CA MET A 7 -5.04 11.75 -0.10
C MET A 7 -6.43 11.15 0.08
N LEU A 8 -6.59 10.36 1.13
CA LEU A 8 -7.85 9.79 1.58
C LEU A 8 -8.62 10.78 2.48
N PRO A 9 -9.92 10.55 2.72
CA PRO A 9 -10.71 11.42 3.59
C PRO A 9 -10.20 11.55 5.03
N ASP A 10 -9.43 10.58 5.51
CA ASP A 10 -8.82 10.58 6.85
C ASP A 10 -7.40 11.16 6.87
N GLY A 11 -6.94 11.76 5.77
CA GLY A 11 -5.64 12.40 5.64
C GLY A 11 -4.49 11.46 5.28
N ARG A 12 -4.69 10.14 5.28
CA ARG A 12 -3.66 9.18 4.85
C ARG A 12 -3.46 9.24 3.33
N PHE A 13 -2.25 8.93 2.88
CA PHE A 13 -1.96 8.83 1.45
C PHE A 13 -1.93 7.38 0.98
N ILE A 14 -2.30 7.17 -0.29
CA ILE A 14 -2.08 5.90 -0.99
C ILE A 14 -1.47 6.15 -2.36
N ASN A 15 -0.97 5.07 -2.96
CA ASN A 15 -0.36 5.12 -4.27
C ASN A 15 -1.35 4.75 -5.40
N GLY A 16 -1.61 5.67 -6.33
CA GLY A 16 -2.62 5.51 -7.37
C GLY A 16 -4.04 5.78 -6.88
N LYS A 17 -5.04 5.47 -7.73
CA LYS A 17 -6.44 5.82 -7.49
C LYS A 17 -7.02 5.03 -6.30
N PRO A 18 -7.67 5.70 -5.33
CA PRO A 18 -8.35 5.02 -4.22
C PRO A 18 -9.48 4.10 -4.68
N ARG A 19 -9.45 2.88 -4.16
CA ARG A 19 -10.52 1.88 -4.33
C ARG A 19 -10.93 1.35 -2.97
N ARG A 20 -12.23 1.47 -2.65
CA ARG A 20 -12.79 1.09 -1.36
C ARG A 20 -12.89 -0.43 -1.24
N CYS A 21 -12.44 -0.97 -0.12
CA CYS A 21 -12.50 -2.38 0.25
C CYS A 21 -13.81 -2.70 0.99
N PRO A 22 -14.20 -3.98 1.09
CA PRO A 22 -15.41 -4.39 1.80
C PRO A 22 -15.48 -3.97 3.27
N ASP A 23 -14.35 -3.86 3.96
CA ASP A 23 -14.25 -3.40 5.35
C ASP A 23 -14.23 -1.87 5.50
N GLY A 24 -14.38 -1.14 4.39
CA GLY A 24 -14.35 0.33 4.36
C GLY A 24 -12.97 0.94 4.25
N THR A 25 -11.89 0.16 4.30
CA THR A 25 -10.53 0.64 4.03
C THR A 25 -10.31 0.93 2.54
N TYR A 26 -9.15 1.48 2.18
CA TYR A 26 -8.81 1.81 0.80
C TYR A 26 -7.49 1.20 0.37
N VAL A 27 -7.43 0.73 -0.87
CA VAL A 27 -6.19 0.33 -1.53
C VAL A 27 -5.96 1.15 -2.80
N GLY A 28 -4.69 1.27 -3.18
CA GLY A 28 -4.27 1.95 -4.39
C GLY A 28 -4.37 1.11 -5.65
N ASP A 29 -3.68 1.54 -6.70
CA ASP A 29 -3.55 0.78 -7.96
C ASP A 29 -2.48 -0.33 -7.84
N GLY A 30 -2.54 -1.32 -8.74
CA GLY A 30 -1.55 -2.40 -8.78
C GLY A 30 -2.11 -3.82 -8.82
N GLY A 31 -3.42 -3.97 -9.01
CA GLY A 31 -4.09 -5.25 -9.19
C GLY A 31 -5.50 -5.31 -8.59
N PRO A 32 -6.17 -6.47 -8.59
CA PRO A 32 -7.46 -6.65 -7.91
C PRO A 32 -7.38 -6.34 -6.42
N ILE A 33 -8.51 -6.04 -5.78
CA ILE A 33 -8.59 -6.00 -4.31
C ILE A 33 -8.52 -7.44 -3.82
N THR A 34 -7.49 -7.78 -3.05
CA THR A 34 -7.28 -9.13 -2.53
C THR A 34 -7.24 -9.10 -1.01
N ARG A 35 -7.96 -10.02 -0.37
CA ARG A 35 -7.89 -10.21 1.08
C ARG A 35 -6.64 -11.05 1.40
N ALA A 36 -5.77 -10.51 2.25
CA ALA A 36 -4.59 -11.18 2.76
C ALA A 36 -4.95 -12.20 3.88
N PRO A 37 -4.06 -13.14 4.20
CA PRO A 37 -4.28 -14.13 5.27
C PRO A 37 -4.55 -13.54 6.66
N ASP A 38 -4.02 -12.36 6.98
CA ASP A 38 -4.29 -11.66 8.24
C ASP A 38 -5.65 -10.91 8.25
N GLY A 39 -6.40 -10.97 7.16
CA GLY A 39 -7.70 -10.33 6.99
C GLY A 39 -7.67 -8.93 6.41
N THR A 40 -6.49 -8.32 6.24
CA THR A 40 -6.33 -7.00 5.60
C THR A 40 -6.58 -7.07 4.08
N TYR A 41 -6.78 -5.92 3.43
CA TYR A 41 -6.92 -5.84 1.98
C TYR A 41 -5.72 -5.16 1.34
N VAL A 42 -5.27 -5.71 0.21
CA VAL A 42 -4.15 -5.18 -0.58
C VAL A 42 -4.50 -5.11 -2.06
N ALA A 43 -3.76 -4.30 -2.82
CA ALA A 43 -3.87 -4.25 -4.28
C ALA A 43 -2.97 -5.31 -4.94
N GLY A 44 -3.53 -6.28 -5.66
CA GLY A 44 -2.78 -7.34 -6.32
C GLY A 44 -2.50 -8.55 -5.44
N LYS A 45 -1.41 -9.27 -5.70
CA LYS A 45 -1.04 -10.47 -4.93
C LYS A 45 -0.46 -10.04 -3.56
N PRO A 46 -0.96 -10.58 -2.43
CA PRO A 46 -0.37 -10.30 -1.12
C PRO A 46 1.08 -10.79 -1.03
N GLN A 47 1.95 -9.92 -0.54
CA GLN A 47 3.34 -10.22 -0.22
C GLN A 47 3.57 -9.97 1.26
N ARG A 48 4.11 -10.94 1.99
CA ARG A 48 4.38 -10.81 3.43
C ARG A 48 5.72 -10.11 3.64
N ALA A 49 5.72 -9.00 4.36
CA ALA A 49 6.92 -8.29 4.76
C ALA A 49 7.58 -8.93 6.00
N PRO A 50 8.86 -8.61 6.29
CA PRO A 50 9.56 -9.15 7.46
C PRO A 50 8.91 -8.84 8.82
N ASP A 51 8.21 -7.71 8.93
CA ASP A 51 7.43 -7.34 10.14
C ASP A 51 6.12 -8.14 10.28
N GLY A 52 5.79 -8.98 9.30
CA GLY A 52 4.59 -9.80 9.27
C GLY A 52 3.39 -9.16 8.56
N SER A 53 3.45 -7.89 8.19
CA SER A 53 2.39 -7.19 7.45
C SER A 53 2.27 -7.69 6.01
N TYR A 54 1.11 -7.48 5.38
CA TYR A 54 0.89 -7.79 3.98
C TYR A 54 0.83 -6.54 3.11
N LEU A 55 1.61 -6.56 2.03
CA LEU A 55 1.68 -5.49 1.05
C LEU A 55 1.16 -5.96 -0.31
N GLY A 56 0.63 -5.01 -1.08
CA GLY A 56 0.06 -5.26 -2.40
C GLY A 56 0.89 -4.68 -3.53
N GLY A 57 1.10 -5.48 -4.58
CA GLY A 57 1.58 -5.01 -5.88
C GLY A 57 2.48 -6.04 -6.55
N GLY A 58 3.01 -5.69 -7.72
CA GLY A 58 3.93 -6.54 -8.48
C GLY A 58 5.42 -6.26 -8.28
N GLY A 59 5.77 -5.26 -7.47
CA GLY A 59 7.16 -4.89 -7.18
C GLY A 59 7.76 -5.67 -6.01
N PRO A 60 9.09 -5.55 -5.77
CA PRO A 60 9.72 -6.11 -4.59
C PRO A 60 9.31 -5.36 -3.32
N VAL A 61 9.17 -6.08 -2.21
CA VAL A 61 9.07 -5.49 -0.86
C VAL A 61 10.42 -4.86 -0.49
N ARG A 62 10.40 -3.62 -0.01
CA ARG A 62 11.60 -2.89 0.44
C ARG A 62 11.32 -2.18 1.75
N MET A 63 12.36 -2.11 2.60
CA MET A 63 12.34 -1.31 3.81
C MET A 63 12.59 0.16 3.45
N ALA A 64 11.77 1.05 4.00
CA ALA A 64 11.92 2.49 3.91
C ALA A 64 12.85 3.02 5.02
N PRO A 65 13.33 4.29 4.92
CA PRO A 65 14.21 4.89 5.93
C PRO A 65 13.65 4.94 7.36
N ASP A 66 12.32 4.98 7.52
CA ASP A 66 11.65 4.96 8.84
C ASP A 66 11.45 3.54 9.40
N GLY A 67 11.92 2.51 8.68
CA GLY A 67 11.76 1.10 9.04
C GLY A 67 10.46 0.45 8.58
N SER A 68 9.53 1.19 7.97
CA SER A 68 8.32 0.60 7.36
C SER A 68 8.64 -0.18 6.09
N PHE A 69 7.72 -1.01 5.62
CA PHE A 69 7.86 -1.78 4.38
C PHE A 69 6.88 -1.32 3.31
N VAL A 70 7.36 -1.19 2.07
CA VAL A 70 6.58 -0.76 0.91
C VAL A 70 6.85 -1.66 -0.30
N VAL A 71 6.01 -1.58 -1.34
CA VAL A 71 6.22 -2.28 -2.61
C VAL A 71 6.79 -1.34 -3.66
N GLY A 72 7.99 -1.63 -4.13
CA GLY A 72 8.74 -0.80 -5.07
C GLY A 72 9.71 0.15 -4.36
N THR A 73 10.05 1.26 -5.02
CA THR A 73 10.94 2.28 -4.44
C THR A 73 10.17 3.12 -3.42
N PRO A 74 10.62 3.21 -2.14
CA PRO A 74 9.97 4.05 -1.14
C PRO A 74 9.91 5.51 -1.56
N ARG A 75 8.75 6.13 -1.37
CA ARG A 75 8.56 7.57 -1.60
C ARG A 75 7.87 8.20 -0.40
N LEU A 76 8.43 9.30 0.08
CA LEU A 76 7.88 10.05 1.20
C LEU A 76 6.63 10.81 0.76
N ALA A 77 5.50 10.51 1.39
CA ALA A 77 4.24 11.23 1.22
C ALA A 77 4.20 12.51 2.07
N PRO A 78 3.28 13.46 1.79
CA PRO A 78 3.19 14.72 2.53
C PRO A 78 2.90 14.57 4.03
N ASP A 79 2.28 13.47 4.47
CA ASP A 79 2.03 13.15 5.88
C ASP A 79 3.25 12.54 6.59
N GLY A 80 4.37 12.37 5.88
CA GLY A 80 5.61 11.80 6.42
C GLY A 80 5.69 10.27 6.35
N THR A 81 4.67 9.59 5.82
CA THR A 81 4.69 8.12 5.63
C THR A 81 5.39 7.73 4.32
N TYR A 82 5.95 6.52 4.25
CA TYR A 82 6.47 5.96 3.00
C TYR A 82 5.45 5.04 2.31
N LEU A 83 5.36 5.17 0.97
CA LEU A 83 4.50 4.35 0.08
C LEU A 83 5.27 3.83 -1.14
#